data_AF-A0A7Y3CJF1-F1
#
_entry.id   AF-A0A7Y3CJF1-F1
#
_cell.length_a   1.000
_cell.length_b   1.000
_cell.length_c   1.000
_cell.angle_alpha   90.00
_cell.angle_beta   90.00
_cell.angle_gamma   90.00
#
_symmetry.space_group_name_H-M   'P 1'
#
loop_
_entity.id
_entity.type
_entity.pdbx_description
1 polymer ?
#
loop_
_entity_poly.entity_id
_entity_poly.type
_entity_poly.pdbx_seq_one_letter_code
_entity_poly.pdbx_strand_id
1 'polypeptide(L)'
;VKGDPDAGVEVYFAGAKEGETVSGAFKATNGFIINASGTMTGIQTTITDTDTQLCTSGAVVDYVGGQVHNRLHSMTDILSHTGTAWRLYYGSATGTPAELAFGADNTYLKSTGASSAPAFEALDIVDDTTPQLGGDLDLNGNNIDYGAILTVNGTYEGEIITVTVDDAGATFGAVLAQAADFNYDRADADAVASSVGLVMNLSVGSGSQDVLLQGQVCNIAWNWSAGFLYLDTAVPGGMTQTAPTGTGDQVVVLGWALSADTIMFRPSLVLVENA
;
A
#
# COMPACT_ATOMS: atom_id res chain seq x y z
N VAL A 1 53.63 7.45 60.39
CA VAL A 1 53.52 8.92 60.25
C VAL A 1 52.10 9.21 59.82
N LYS A 2 51.30 9.92 60.63
CA LYS A 2 49.98 10.39 60.20
C LYS A 2 50.24 11.44 59.10
N GLY A 3 50.08 11.05 57.84
CA GLY A 3 50.08 12.00 56.72
C GLY A 3 48.74 12.71 56.73
N ASP A 4 48.77 14.04 56.78
CA ASP A 4 47.58 14.86 56.58
C ASP A 4 47.12 14.65 55.13
N PRO A 5 45.93 14.09 54.87
CA PRO A 5 45.50 13.77 53.51
C PRO A 5 45.25 15.03 52.65
N ASP A 6 45.22 16.21 53.28
CA ASP A 6 45.03 17.51 52.61
C ASP A 6 46.33 18.32 52.46
N ALA A 7 47.49 17.75 52.83
CA ALA A 7 48.78 18.40 52.57
C ALA A 7 49.09 18.31 51.07
N GLY A 8 48.75 19.36 50.32
CA GLY A 8 49.14 19.52 48.93
C GLY A 8 50.66 19.34 48.74
N VAL A 9 51.06 18.72 47.64
CA VAL A 9 52.47 18.58 47.28
C VAL A 9 52.95 19.93 46.74
N GLU A 10 53.61 20.72 47.58
CA GLU A 10 54.25 21.96 47.14
C GLU A 10 55.67 21.66 46.64
N VAL A 11 55.88 21.87 45.34
CA VAL A 11 57.21 21.77 44.71
C VAL A 11 57.86 23.16 44.72
N TYR A 12 58.80 23.36 45.64
CA TYR A 12 59.58 24.59 45.72
C TYR A 12 60.80 24.52 44.81
N PHE A 13 60.86 25.40 43.82
CA PHE A 13 62.07 25.61 43.01
C PHE A 13 62.93 26.70 43.67
N ALA A 14 63.95 26.30 44.42
CA ALA A 14 64.85 27.25 45.08
C ALA A 14 65.88 27.83 44.09
N GLY A 15 65.98 29.16 44.02
CA GLY A 15 67.10 29.86 43.38
C GLY A 15 66.93 30.31 41.92
N ALA A 16 65.75 30.18 41.33
CA ALA A 16 65.49 30.64 39.96
C ALA A 16 65.26 32.16 39.88
N LYS A 17 65.84 32.81 38.86
CA LYS A 17 65.62 34.24 38.59
C LYS A 17 64.43 34.45 37.65
N GLU A 18 63.84 35.64 37.69
CA GLU A 18 62.78 36.03 36.75
C GLU A 18 63.26 35.88 35.30
N GLY A 19 62.46 35.20 34.46
CA GLY A 19 62.82 34.88 33.08
C GLY A 19 63.61 33.58 32.87
N GLU A 20 64.00 32.85 33.91
CA GLU A 20 64.62 31.53 33.77
C GLU A 20 63.55 30.43 33.64
N THR A 21 63.75 29.52 32.67
CA THR A 21 62.94 28.31 32.56
C THR A 21 63.49 27.27 33.51
N VAL A 22 62.67 26.88 34.49
CA VAL A 22 63.00 25.80 35.42
C VAL A 22 62.20 24.57 35.02
N SER A 23 62.85 23.40 34.99
CA SER A 23 62.17 22.13 34.78
C SER A 23 62.48 21.17 35.92
N GLY A 24 61.44 20.54 36.45
CA GLY A 24 61.55 19.49 37.44
C GLY A 24 60.40 18.50 37.31
N ALA A 25 60.68 17.24 37.61
CA ALA A 25 59.70 16.18 37.61
C ALA A 25 59.53 15.65 39.03
N PHE A 26 58.34 15.78 39.61
CA PHE A 26 57.99 15.01 40.79
C PHE A 26 57.45 13.66 40.33
N LYS A 27 58.15 12.57 40.68
CA LYS A 27 57.69 11.20 40.42
C LYS A 27 57.17 10.60 41.72
N ALA A 28 55.87 10.37 41.80
CA ALA A 28 55.29 9.59 42.89
C ALA A 28 55.61 8.09 42.72
N THR A 29 55.63 7.34 43.83
CA THR A 29 55.98 5.91 43.86
C THR A 29 55.04 5.04 43.03
N ASN A 30 53.82 5.52 42.75
CA ASN A 30 52.83 4.87 41.88
C ASN A 30 53.01 5.20 40.38
N GLY A 31 54.10 5.89 40.01
CA GLY A 31 54.40 6.23 38.61
C GLY A 31 53.72 7.49 38.10
N PHE A 32 52.97 8.22 38.92
CA PHE A 32 52.44 9.53 38.55
C PHE A 32 53.57 10.56 38.47
N ILE A 33 53.72 11.20 37.30
CA ILE A 33 54.78 12.18 37.02
C ILE A 33 54.13 13.55 36.78
N ILE A 34 54.42 14.52 37.65
CA ILE A 34 54.09 15.92 37.37
C ILE A 34 55.34 16.55 36.75
N ASN A 35 55.29 16.82 35.45
CA ASN A 35 56.31 17.61 34.75
C ASN A 35 55.89 19.07 34.78
N ALA A 36 56.55 19.87 35.62
CA ALA A 36 56.36 21.31 35.61
C ALA A 36 57.51 21.94 34.80
N SER A 37 57.16 22.58 33.69
CA SER A 37 58.06 23.48 32.96
C SER A 37 57.34 24.80 32.74
N GLY A 38 58.03 25.90 33.08
CA GLY A 38 57.47 27.24 32.96
C GLY A 38 58.55 28.29 33.16
N THR A 39 58.33 29.46 32.58
CA THR A 39 59.15 30.66 32.81
C THR A 39 58.51 31.44 33.94
N MET A 40 59.24 31.74 35.00
CA MET A 40 58.72 32.49 36.14
C MET A 40 58.41 33.94 35.72
N THR A 41 57.14 34.36 35.76
CA THR A 41 56.70 35.74 35.54
C THR A 41 55.59 36.09 36.55
N GLY A 42 55.96 36.54 37.76
CA GLY A 42 55.01 36.80 38.84
C GLY A 42 54.38 35.55 39.50
N ILE A 43 53.38 35.75 40.39
CA ILE A 43 52.72 34.71 41.22
C ILE A 43 51.68 33.92 40.40
N GLN A 44 52.05 33.39 39.23
CA GLN A 44 51.20 32.47 38.49
C GLN A 44 52.05 31.54 37.63
N THR A 45 52.19 30.28 38.06
CA THR A 45 52.79 29.22 37.27
C THR A 45 51.72 28.60 36.37
N THR A 46 51.78 28.83 35.06
CA THR A 46 50.94 28.11 34.09
C THR A 46 51.46 26.67 33.98
N ILE A 47 50.71 25.70 34.51
CA ILE A 47 50.99 24.28 34.27
C ILE A 47 50.53 23.96 32.85
N THR A 48 51.45 23.59 31.97
CA THR A 48 51.13 23.15 30.60
C THR A 48 51.31 21.64 30.54
N ASP A 49 50.23 20.89 30.39
CA ASP A 49 50.29 19.44 30.17
C ASP A 49 50.50 19.17 28.68
N THR A 50 51.67 18.63 28.32
CA THR A 50 51.98 18.18 26.97
C THR A 50 51.80 16.67 26.78
N ASP A 51 51.25 15.99 27.80
CA ASP A 51 51.04 14.55 27.71
C ASP A 51 49.91 14.24 26.72
N THR A 52 50.27 13.50 25.67
CA THR A 52 49.33 12.97 24.68
C THR A 52 48.87 11.56 25.02
N GLN A 53 49.34 10.98 26.15
CA GLN A 53 48.82 9.72 26.66
C GLN A 53 47.51 9.94 27.41
N LEU A 54 46.47 9.29 26.92
CA LEU A 54 45.15 9.21 27.55
C LEU A 54 45.30 8.77 29.01
N CYS A 55 44.79 9.58 29.93
CA CYS A 55 44.74 9.26 31.34
C CYS A 55 43.92 7.97 31.58
N THR A 56 44.62 6.90 31.96
CA THR A 56 43.98 5.66 32.41
C THR A 56 43.44 5.88 33.82
N SER A 57 42.14 6.18 33.88
CA SER A 57 41.26 6.12 35.07
C SER A 57 41.79 6.81 36.34
N GLY A 58 41.32 8.04 36.59
CA GLY A 58 41.34 8.64 37.93
C GLY A 58 41.93 10.05 38.03
N ALA A 59 42.51 10.58 36.95
CA ALA A 59 42.89 11.99 36.89
C ALA A 59 41.69 12.81 36.37
N VAL A 60 41.06 13.59 37.24
CA VAL A 60 40.15 14.66 36.81
C VAL A 60 41.04 15.76 36.22
N VAL A 61 41.36 15.61 34.94
CA VAL A 61 41.77 16.74 34.09
C VAL A 61 40.49 17.49 33.78
N ASP A 62 40.49 18.77 34.16
CA ASP A 62 39.40 19.70 33.93
C ASP A 62 38.94 19.58 32.48
N TYR A 63 37.68 19.20 32.34
CA TYR A 63 37.07 18.84 31.09
C TYR A 63 36.75 20.14 30.34
N VAL A 64 37.74 20.65 29.61
CA VAL A 64 37.61 21.84 28.77
C VAL A 64 36.68 21.50 27.59
N GLY A 65 35.42 21.90 27.73
CA GLY A 65 34.55 22.37 26.64
C GLY A 65 34.61 21.62 25.32
N GLY A 66 34.41 20.30 25.33
CA GLY A 66 34.25 19.54 24.09
C GLY A 66 34.54 18.05 24.25
N GLN A 67 33.64 17.28 24.86
CA GLN A 67 33.42 15.90 24.39
C GLN A 67 33.02 16.07 22.93
N VAL A 68 34.02 15.96 22.07
CA VAL A 68 33.84 15.46 20.72
C VAL A 68 33.41 14.00 20.87
N HIS A 69 32.18 13.80 21.33
CA HIS A 69 31.56 12.53 21.09
C HIS A 69 31.30 12.47 19.58
N ASN A 70 32.13 11.71 18.87
CA ASN A 70 31.77 11.19 17.55
C ASN A 70 30.73 10.06 17.71
N ARG A 71 29.82 10.21 18.69
CA ARG A 71 28.80 9.24 18.98
C ARG A 71 27.86 9.34 17.78
N LEU A 72 27.92 8.32 16.93
CA LEU A 72 26.76 7.85 16.20
C LEU A 72 25.56 7.98 17.15
N HIS A 73 24.78 9.03 16.98
CA HIS A 73 23.64 9.27 17.84
C HIS A 73 22.56 8.32 17.37
N SER A 74 22.52 7.11 17.94
CA SER A 74 21.27 6.37 17.97
C SER A 74 20.31 7.17 18.86
N MET A 75 19.11 7.45 18.33
CA MET A 75 18.01 8.02 19.11
C MET A 75 17.71 7.02 20.24
N THR A 76 18.28 7.26 21.43
CA THR A 76 18.17 6.36 22.58
C THR A 76 17.13 6.84 23.59
N ASP A 77 16.71 8.11 23.50
CA ASP A 77 15.70 8.73 24.37
C ASP A 77 15.08 9.98 23.71
N ILE A 78 13.84 10.31 24.05
CA ILE A 78 13.12 11.51 23.59
C ILE A 78 13.70 12.80 24.18
N LEU A 79 14.47 12.72 25.26
CA LEU A 79 15.13 13.86 25.93
C LEU A 79 16.26 14.51 25.12
N SER A 80 16.80 13.87 24.08
CA SER A 80 17.79 14.49 23.20
C SER A 80 17.20 15.43 22.14
N HIS A 81 15.87 15.64 22.13
CA HIS A 81 15.17 16.48 21.16
C HIS A 81 14.00 17.22 21.84
N THR A 82 13.88 18.53 21.62
CA THR A 82 12.71 19.30 22.05
C THR A 82 11.57 19.14 21.03
N GLY A 83 10.87 18.01 21.12
CA GLY A 83 9.66 17.74 20.33
C GLY A 83 8.42 18.38 20.94
N THR A 84 7.61 19.11 20.16
CA THR A 84 6.21 19.38 20.54
C THR A 84 5.39 18.10 20.45
N ALA A 85 4.21 18.06 21.06
CA ALA A 85 3.33 16.90 21.00
C ALA A 85 2.98 16.54 19.55
N TRP A 86 2.86 15.22 19.29
CA TRP A 86 2.56 14.65 17.99
C TRP A 86 3.69 14.97 17.00
N ARG A 87 4.70 14.10 16.87
CA ARG A 87 5.69 14.20 15.79
C ARG A 87 6.10 12.82 15.32
N LEU A 88 6.23 12.64 14.01
CA LEU A 88 6.85 11.46 13.41
C LEU A 88 8.24 11.84 12.90
N TYR A 89 9.26 11.11 13.32
CA TYR A 89 10.65 11.34 12.90
C TYR A 89 11.16 10.18 12.04
N TYR A 90 11.95 10.48 11.02
CA TYR A 90 12.61 9.51 10.16
C TYR A 90 14.10 9.83 9.98
N GLY A 91 14.90 8.82 9.65
CA GLY A 91 16.30 9.03 9.26
C GLY A 91 16.37 9.59 7.85
N SER A 92 16.91 10.80 7.68
CA SER A 92 17.08 11.40 6.35
C SER A 92 18.28 10.82 5.60
N ALA A 93 18.33 11.03 4.29
CA ALA A 93 19.48 10.65 3.45
C ALA A 93 20.81 11.31 3.88
N THR A 94 20.75 12.39 4.67
CA THR A 94 21.91 13.07 5.24
C THR A 94 22.35 12.52 6.59
N GLY A 95 21.71 11.45 7.08
CA GLY A 95 22.06 10.78 8.33
C GLY A 95 21.59 11.50 9.59
N THR A 96 20.75 12.52 9.46
CA THR A 96 20.18 13.28 10.57
C THR A 96 18.68 12.95 10.75
N PRO A 97 18.13 12.96 11.97
CA PRO A 97 16.69 12.88 12.17
C PRO A 97 15.98 14.04 11.46
N ALA A 98 14.93 13.73 10.71
CA ALA A 98 14.04 14.70 10.07
C ALA A 98 12.60 14.47 10.54
N GLU A 99 11.80 15.53 10.56
CA GLU A 99 10.38 15.48 10.92
C GLU A 99 9.54 15.24 9.66
N LEU A 100 8.64 14.26 9.72
CA LEU A 100 7.59 14.10 8.73
C LEU A 100 6.35 14.83 9.22
N ALA A 101 5.81 15.71 8.38
CA ALA A 101 4.53 16.37 8.66
C ALA A 101 3.41 15.34 8.81
N PHE A 102 2.39 15.66 9.60
CA PHE A 102 1.20 14.83 9.65
C PHE A 102 0.45 14.81 8.33
N GLY A 103 -0.08 13.63 8.00
CA GLY A 103 -1.10 13.49 6.99
C GLY A 103 -2.42 14.14 7.44
N ALA A 104 -3.29 14.37 6.48
CA ALA A 104 -4.67 14.75 6.74
C ALA A 104 -5.46 13.59 7.38
N ASP A 105 -6.67 13.87 7.86
CA ASP A 105 -7.58 12.83 8.34
C ASP A 105 -7.76 11.72 7.30
N ASN A 106 -7.83 10.46 7.76
CA ASN A 106 -8.00 9.25 6.94
C ASN A 106 -6.88 8.99 5.91
N THR A 107 -5.67 9.46 6.18
CA THR A 107 -4.48 9.08 5.40
C THR A 107 -3.66 8.00 6.13
N TYR A 108 -2.88 7.23 5.37
CA TYR A 108 -1.96 6.22 5.89
C TYR A 108 -0.53 6.51 5.45
N LEU A 109 0.45 6.07 6.24
CA LEU A 109 1.86 6.22 5.90
C LEU A 109 2.24 5.15 4.87
N LYS A 110 2.52 5.57 3.64
CA LYS A 110 2.94 4.72 2.52
C LYS A 110 4.45 4.80 2.34
N SER A 111 5.08 3.64 2.11
CA SER A 111 6.49 3.60 1.70
C SER A 111 6.62 4.14 0.27
N THR A 112 7.58 5.05 0.05
CA THR A 112 7.89 5.62 -1.26
C THR A 112 9.18 5.02 -1.87
N GLY A 113 9.61 3.86 -1.36
CA GLY A 113 10.87 3.21 -1.73
C GLY A 113 12.07 3.61 -0.87
N ALA A 114 13.17 2.88 -1.00
CA ALA A 114 14.32 2.95 -0.08
C ALA A 114 15.11 4.28 -0.12
N SER A 115 14.93 5.09 -1.17
CA SER A 115 15.69 6.34 -1.38
C SER A 115 14.88 7.60 -1.06
N SER A 116 13.65 7.44 -0.58
CA SER A 116 12.72 8.55 -0.32
C SER A 116 12.06 8.37 1.04
N ALA A 117 11.75 9.49 1.70
CA ALA A 117 11.01 9.46 2.95
C ALA A 117 9.57 8.97 2.69
N PRO A 118 8.99 8.13 3.57
CA PRO A 118 7.60 7.72 3.43
C PRO A 118 6.68 8.94 3.47
N ALA A 119 5.53 8.85 2.79
CA ALA A 119 4.56 9.94 2.66
C ALA A 119 3.18 9.47 3.13
N PHE A 120 2.35 10.42 3.57
CA PHE A 120 0.94 10.14 3.86
C PHE A 120 0.12 10.19 2.59
N GLU A 121 -0.66 9.14 2.33
CA GLU A 121 -1.52 9.02 1.16
C GLU A 121 -2.95 8.70 1.57
N ALA A 122 -3.92 9.09 0.74
CA ALA A 122 -5.31 8.70 0.92
C ALA A 122 -5.47 7.21 0.57
N LEU A 123 -6.37 6.51 1.28
CA LEU A 123 -6.82 5.19 0.85
C LEU A 123 -7.74 5.37 -0.35
N ASP A 124 -7.28 4.90 -1.51
CA ASP A 124 -8.09 4.87 -2.72
C ASP A 124 -8.45 3.41 -3.04
N ILE A 125 -9.73 3.15 -3.27
CA ILE A 125 -10.23 1.85 -3.74
C ILE A 125 -9.81 1.64 -5.19
N VAL A 126 -9.57 2.70 -5.96
CA VAL A 126 -9.19 2.62 -7.37
C VAL A 126 -7.87 1.85 -7.58
N ASP A 127 -6.93 1.93 -6.63
CA ASP A 127 -5.65 1.23 -6.69
C ASP A 127 -5.73 -0.21 -6.14
N ASP A 128 -6.81 -0.57 -5.44
CA ASP A 128 -7.04 -1.93 -4.96
C ASP A 128 -7.62 -2.77 -6.11
N THR A 129 -6.84 -3.73 -6.61
CA THR A 129 -7.29 -4.64 -7.68
C THR A 129 -8.09 -5.83 -7.16
N THR A 130 -8.24 -5.98 -5.84
CA THR A 130 -9.00 -7.05 -5.18
C THR A 130 -9.81 -6.53 -4.00
N PRO A 131 -10.60 -5.45 -4.15
CA PRO A 131 -11.26 -4.83 -3.02
C PRO A 131 -12.26 -5.81 -2.41
N GLN A 132 -12.09 -6.12 -1.14
CA GLN A 132 -13.09 -6.84 -0.35
C GLN A 132 -13.88 -5.81 0.45
N LEU A 133 -15.18 -5.71 0.18
CA LEU A 133 -16.04 -4.73 0.85
C LEU A 133 -16.35 -5.09 2.31
N GLY A 134 -16.15 -6.35 2.72
CA GLY A 134 -16.42 -6.81 4.08
C GLY A 134 -17.90 -6.74 4.50
N GLY A 135 -18.80 -6.43 3.56
CA GLY A 135 -20.24 -6.21 3.75
C GLY A 135 -20.88 -5.67 2.46
N ASP A 136 -22.14 -5.23 2.56
CA ASP A 136 -22.88 -4.64 1.44
C ASP A 136 -22.30 -3.27 1.04
N LEU A 137 -22.31 -2.98 -0.25
CA LEU A 137 -21.96 -1.65 -0.77
C LEU A 137 -23.08 -0.65 -0.45
N ASP A 138 -22.82 0.30 0.46
CA ASP A 138 -23.68 1.48 0.61
C ASP A 138 -23.35 2.50 -0.48
N LEU A 139 -24.31 2.74 -1.37
CA LEU A 139 -24.15 3.68 -2.48
C LEU A 139 -24.20 5.14 -2.02
N ASN A 140 -24.68 5.43 -0.81
CA ASN A 140 -24.83 6.80 -0.26
C ASN A 140 -25.51 7.78 -1.24
N GLY A 141 -26.54 7.28 -1.96
CA GLY A 141 -27.30 8.05 -2.94
C GLY A 141 -26.64 8.20 -4.33
N ASN A 142 -25.49 7.55 -4.58
CA ASN A 142 -24.86 7.51 -5.90
C ASN A 142 -25.42 6.38 -6.77
N ASN A 143 -25.19 6.48 -8.08
CA ASN A 143 -25.60 5.47 -9.04
C ASN A 143 -24.50 4.41 -9.21
N ILE A 144 -24.91 3.19 -9.58
CA ILE A 144 -24.02 2.21 -10.21
C ILE A 144 -24.03 2.51 -11.71
N ASP A 145 -22.86 2.85 -12.26
CA ASP A 145 -22.67 3.18 -13.66
C ASP A 145 -21.95 2.03 -14.37
N TYR A 146 -22.51 1.52 -15.48
CA TYR A 146 -21.90 0.51 -16.33
C TYR A 146 -21.06 1.12 -17.47
N GLY A 147 -20.79 2.42 -17.41
CA GLY A 147 -19.93 3.14 -18.34
C GLY A 147 -20.59 3.44 -19.68
N ALA A 148 -19.77 3.89 -20.63
CA ALA A 148 -20.21 4.16 -21.98
C ALA A 148 -20.66 2.88 -22.71
N ILE A 149 -21.38 3.06 -23.83
CA ILE A 149 -21.74 1.92 -24.69
C ILE A 149 -20.46 1.24 -25.18
N LEU A 150 -20.37 -0.07 -24.97
CA LEU A 150 -19.22 -0.88 -25.38
C LEU A 150 -19.06 -0.90 -26.91
N THR A 151 -17.82 -0.96 -27.38
CA THR A 151 -17.50 -0.99 -28.82
C THR A 151 -16.41 -1.99 -29.18
N VAL A 152 -15.95 -2.80 -28.23
CA VAL A 152 -14.83 -3.74 -28.42
C VAL A 152 -15.35 -5.17 -28.36
N ASN A 153 -14.90 -6.00 -29.29
CA ASN A 153 -15.36 -7.38 -29.36
C ASN A 153 -15.05 -8.17 -28.08
N GLY A 154 -16.04 -8.90 -27.58
CA GLY A 154 -15.88 -9.79 -26.43
C GLY A 154 -15.83 -9.06 -25.09
N THR A 155 -16.13 -7.76 -25.05
CA THR A 155 -16.20 -7.00 -23.79
C THR A 155 -17.60 -7.05 -23.20
N TYR A 156 -17.65 -6.97 -21.87
CA TYR A 156 -18.88 -6.93 -21.09
C TYR A 156 -18.67 -6.07 -19.84
N GLU A 157 -19.76 -5.49 -19.33
CA GLU A 157 -19.79 -4.73 -18.08
C GLU A 157 -21.10 -5.02 -17.37
N GLY A 158 -21.07 -5.44 -16.11
CA GLY A 158 -22.29 -5.73 -15.36
C GLY A 158 -22.11 -6.66 -14.17
N GLU A 159 -23.22 -7.25 -13.74
CA GLU A 159 -23.25 -8.19 -12.62
C GLU A 159 -22.93 -9.61 -13.12
N ILE A 160 -21.89 -10.21 -12.54
CA ILE A 160 -21.42 -11.56 -12.90
C ILE A 160 -21.48 -12.51 -11.72
N ILE A 161 -21.66 -13.79 -12.02
CA ILE A 161 -21.44 -14.89 -11.09
C ILE A 161 -20.68 -16.00 -11.80
N THR A 162 -19.91 -16.80 -11.05
CA THR A 162 -19.30 -18.02 -11.55
C THR A 162 -20.26 -19.19 -11.34
N VAL A 163 -20.57 -19.93 -12.40
CA VAL A 163 -21.46 -21.12 -12.38
C VAL A 163 -20.78 -22.31 -13.07
N THR A 164 -21.41 -23.48 -12.96
CA THR A 164 -21.00 -24.65 -13.75
C THR A 164 -21.85 -24.73 -15.02
N VAL A 165 -21.20 -24.66 -16.18
CA VAL A 165 -21.79 -24.89 -17.50
C VAL A 165 -21.48 -26.31 -17.93
N ASP A 166 -22.48 -27.12 -18.25
CA ASP A 166 -22.32 -28.51 -18.68
C ASP A 166 -22.45 -28.70 -20.20
N ASP A 167 -22.90 -27.67 -20.91
CA ASP A 167 -22.92 -27.65 -22.37
C ASP A 167 -21.57 -27.22 -22.96
N ALA A 168 -20.81 -28.20 -23.47
CA ALA A 168 -19.54 -27.95 -24.16
C ALA A 168 -19.68 -27.11 -25.45
N GLY A 169 -20.89 -26.96 -25.99
CA GLY A 169 -21.21 -26.11 -27.12
C GLY A 169 -21.56 -24.66 -26.76
N ALA A 170 -21.58 -24.29 -25.47
CA ALA A 170 -21.79 -22.92 -25.04
C ALA A 170 -20.65 -22.00 -25.54
N THR A 171 -21.02 -20.86 -26.11
CA THR A 171 -20.07 -19.85 -26.64
C THR A 171 -20.25 -18.52 -25.93
N PHE A 172 -19.33 -17.58 -26.17
CA PHE A 172 -19.52 -16.19 -25.74
C PHE A 172 -20.83 -15.63 -26.30
N GLY A 173 -21.63 -15.01 -25.45
CA GLY A 173 -22.92 -14.44 -25.83
C GLY A 173 -24.06 -15.47 -25.92
N ALA A 174 -23.81 -16.75 -25.63
CA ALA A 174 -24.87 -17.75 -25.57
C ALA A 174 -25.73 -17.54 -24.32
N VAL A 175 -27.04 -17.54 -24.49
CA VAL A 175 -28.00 -17.46 -23.38
C VAL A 175 -28.14 -18.84 -22.74
N LEU A 176 -28.09 -18.91 -21.43
CA LEU A 176 -28.15 -20.17 -20.69
C LEU A 176 -29.40 -20.25 -19.80
N ALA A 177 -29.92 -21.46 -19.66
CA ALA A 177 -30.96 -21.83 -18.72
C ALA A 177 -30.38 -22.76 -17.65
N GLN A 178 -30.94 -22.73 -16.45
CA GLN A 178 -30.53 -23.64 -15.38
C GLN A 178 -31.23 -24.99 -15.56
N ALA A 179 -30.45 -26.06 -15.60
CA ALA A 179 -30.92 -27.43 -15.61
C ALA A 179 -31.30 -27.92 -14.21
N ALA A 180 -31.92 -29.10 -14.13
CA ALA A 180 -32.42 -29.66 -12.87
C ALA A 180 -31.32 -30.02 -11.85
N ASP A 181 -30.07 -30.15 -12.30
CA ASP A 181 -28.89 -30.42 -11.47
C ASP A 181 -28.18 -29.12 -11.02
N PHE A 182 -28.78 -27.96 -11.29
CA PHE A 182 -28.26 -26.61 -11.04
C PHE A 182 -27.06 -26.19 -11.89
N ASN A 183 -26.68 -26.99 -12.89
CA ASN A 183 -25.75 -26.56 -13.94
C ASN A 183 -26.50 -25.77 -15.01
N TYR A 184 -25.75 -25.16 -15.93
CA TYR A 184 -26.27 -24.27 -16.95
C TYR A 184 -25.99 -24.82 -18.35
N ASP A 185 -27.07 -25.03 -19.10
CA ASP A 185 -27.07 -25.44 -20.50
C ASP A 185 -27.54 -24.28 -21.38
N ARG A 186 -27.29 -24.34 -22.70
CA ARG A 186 -27.83 -23.34 -23.63
C ARG A 186 -29.38 -23.34 -23.59
N ALA A 187 -29.95 -22.16 -23.44
CA ALA A 187 -31.40 -21.96 -23.41
C ALA A 187 -32.02 -22.15 -24.81
N ASP A 188 -33.26 -22.63 -24.88
CA ASP A 188 -33.96 -22.86 -26.14
C ASP A 188 -35.44 -22.49 -26.01
N ALA A 189 -35.92 -21.59 -26.87
CA ALA A 189 -37.29 -21.13 -26.86
C ALA A 189 -38.30 -22.19 -27.35
N ASP A 190 -37.87 -23.25 -28.04
CA ASP A 190 -38.73 -24.34 -28.53
C ASP A 190 -39.06 -25.39 -27.44
N ALA A 191 -38.45 -25.26 -26.26
CA ALA A 191 -38.64 -26.21 -25.16
C ALA A 191 -38.91 -25.50 -23.83
N VAL A 192 -40.09 -25.75 -23.26
CA VAL A 192 -40.55 -25.14 -21.99
C VAL A 192 -39.50 -25.27 -20.88
N ALA A 193 -38.86 -26.44 -20.74
CA ALA A 193 -37.90 -26.71 -19.68
C ALA A 193 -36.57 -25.93 -19.81
N SER A 194 -36.15 -25.56 -21.01
CA SER A 194 -34.90 -24.83 -21.31
C SER A 194 -35.14 -23.38 -21.74
N SER A 195 -36.39 -22.93 -21.74
CA SER A 195 -36.77 -21.60 -22.26
C SER A 195 -36.42 -20.44 -21.33
N VAL A 196 -36.09 -20.70 -20.06
CA VAL A 196 -35.79 -19.65 -19.09
C VAL A 196 -34.35 -19.16 -19.30
N GLY A 197 -34.15 -18.28 -20.27
CA GLY A 197 -32.86 -17.63 -20.50
C GLY A 197 -32.51 -16.70 -19.34
N LEU A 198 -31.73 -17.18 -18.37
CA LEU A 198 -31.44 -16.50 -17.10
C LEU A 198 -30.15 -15.69 -17.14
N VAL A 199 -29.14 -16.21 -17.83
CA VAL A 199 -27.78 -15.64 -17.83
C VAL A 199 -27.17 -15.71 -19.22
N MET A 200 -26.12 -14.93 -19.45
CA MET A 200 -25.35 -14.98 -20.68
C MET A 200 -23.94 -15.50 -20.41
N ASN A 201 -23.49 -16.46 -21.20
CA ASN A 201 -22.15 -17.02 -21.09
C ASN A 201 -21.08 -16.02 -21.57
N LEU A 202 -20.01 -15.85 -20.80
CA LEU A 202 -18.93 -14.89 -21.09
C LEU A 202 -17.64 -15.55 -21.56
N SER A 203 -17.69 -16.86 -21.81
CA SER A 203 -16.54 -17.67 -22.25
C SER A 203 -16.98 -18.75 -23.24
N VAL A 204 -16.11 -19.72 -23.53
CA VAL A 204 -16.40 -20.84 -24.43
C VAL A 204 -16.26 -22.18 -23.69
N GLY A 205 -17.16 -23.12 -23.99
CA GLY A 205 -17.14 -24.49 -23.49
C GLY A 205 -17.78 -24.68 -22.10
N SER A 206 -17.62 -25.88 -21.57
CA SER A 206 -18.15 -26.34 -20.28
C SER A 206 -17.15 -26.16 -19.13
N GLY A 207 -17.62 -26.25 -17.89
CA GLY A 207 -16.84 -26.16 -16.65
C GLY A 207 -17.27 -24.97 -15.80
N SER A 208 -16.36 -24.51 -14.92
CA SER A 208 -16.56 -23.29 -14.15
C SER A 208 -16.43 -22.08 -15.08
N GLN A 209 -17.50 -21.34 -15.31
CA GLN A 209 -17.54 -20.19 -16.22
C GLN A 209 -18.17 -18.99 -15.53
N ASP A 210 -17.68 -17.79 -15.87
CA ASP A 210 -18.35 -16.56 -15.51
C ASP A 210 -19.53 -16.31 -16.46
N VAL A 211 -20.66 -15.94 -15.89
CA VAL A 211 -21.89 -15.63 -16.62
C VAL A 211 -22.41 -14.27 -16.18
N LEU A 212 -23.02 -13.54 -17.13
CA LEU A 212 -23.63 -12.24 -16.88
C LEU A 212 -25.09 -12.41 -16.47
N LEU A 213 -25.47 -11.82 -15.35
CA LEU A 213 -26.85 -11.72 -14.88
C LEU A 213 -27.55 -10.52 -15.54
N GLN A 214 -26.87 -9.39 -15.59
CA GLN A 214 -27.36 -8.16 -16.20
C GLN A 214 -26.19 -7.26 -16.58
N GLY A 215 -26.26 -6.61 -17.74
CA GLY A 215 -25.23 -5.64 -18.15
C GLY A 215 -25.10 -5.44 -19.65
N GLN A 216 -24.05 -4.74 -20.05
CA GLN A 216 -23.70 -4.55 -21.46
C GLN A 216 -22.84 -5.71 -21.95
N VAL A 217 -23.06 -6.16 -23.19
CA VAL A 217 -22.20 -7.12 -23.89
C VAL A 217 -22.01 -6.69 -25.33
N CYS A 218 -20.76 -6.73 -25.80
CA CYS A 218 -20.39 -6.38 -27.16
C CYS A 218 -19.80 -7.57 -27.93
N ASN A 219 -20.32 -7.80 -29.13
CA ASN A 219 -19.75 -8.71 -30.12
C ASN A 219 -19.89 -8.08 -31.50
N ILE A 220 -18.77 -7.77 -32.13
CA ILE A 220 -18.72 -7.02 -33.40
C ILE A 220 -19.16 -7.84 -34.62
N ALA A 221 -19.48 -9.12 -34.42
CA ALA A 221 -20.09 -9.96 -35.44
C ALA A 221 -21.63 -9.92 -35.42
N TRP A 222 -22.22 -9.29 -34.39
CA TRP A 222 -23.66 -9.05 -34.36
C TRP A 222 -24.05 -7.91 -35.32
N ASN A 223 -25.34 -7.78 -35.58
CA ASN A 223 -25.86 -6.76 -36.49
C ASN A 223 -27.32 -6.43 -36.12
N TRP A 224 -27.51 -5.98 -34.88
CA TRP A 224 -28.82 -5.66 -34.33
C TRP A 224 -29.38 -4.33 -34.84
N SER A 225 -30.70 -4.25 -34.91
CA SER A 225 -31.43 -2.98 -35.02
C SER A 225 -31.93 -2.53 -33.65
N ALA A 226 -32.36 -1.28 -33.51
CA ALA A 226 -33.00 -0.84 -32.27
C ALA A 226 -34.26 -1.67 -31.98
N GLY A 227 -34.35 -2.25 -30.79
CA GLY A 227 -35.48 -3.10 -30.39
C GLY A 227 -35.11 -4.15 -29.36
N PHE A 228 -36.11 -4.94 -28.96
CA PHE A 228 -35.93 -6.06 -28.05
C PHE A 228 -35.23 -7.24 -28.73
N LEU A 229 -34.54 -8.03 -27.91
CA LEU A 229 -34.04 -9.34 -28.28
C LEU A 229 -34.86 -10.42 -27.58
N TYR A 230 -35.12 -11.50 -28.31
CA TYR A 230 -35.81 -12.69 -27.85
C TYR A 230 -34.88 -13.89 -27.89
N LEU A 231 -35.16 -14.89 -27.05
CA LEU A 231 -34.52 -16.19 -27.14
C LEU A 231 -34.86 -16.85 -28.49
N ASP A 232 -33.84 -17.43 -29.14
CA ASP A 232 -33.98 -18.06 -30.44
C ASP A 232 -34.55 -19.49 -30.31
N THR A 233 -35.38 -19.91 -31.26
CA THR A 233 -35.90 -21.27 -31.40
C THR A 233 -35.07 -22.14 -32.34
N ALA A 234 -34.24 -21.53 -33.21
CA ALA A 234 -33.48 -22.25 -34.23
C ALA A 234 -32.07 -22.62 -33.75
N VAL A 235 -31.50 -21.83 -32.85
CA VAL A 235 -30.13 -22.01 -32.34
C VAL A 235 -30.17 -21.98 -30.82
N PRO A 236 -29.87 -23.10 -30.14
CA PRO A 236 -29.74 -23.10 -28.69
C PRO A 236 -28.73 -22.06 -28.22
N GLY A 237 -29.14 -21.27 -27.22
CA GLY A 237 -28.42 -20.13 -26.67
C GLY A 237 -28.35 -18.91 -27.61
N GLY A 238 -28.97 -19.00 -28.78
CA GLY A 238 -29.06 -17.92 -29.74
C GLY A 238 -30.00 -16.81 -29.30
N MET A 239 -29.89 -15.67 -29.98
CA MET A 239 -30.78 -14.53 -29.80
C MET A 239 -31.30 -14.07 -31.16
N THR A 240 -32.52 -13.53 -31.17
CA THR A 240 -33.17 -13.02 -32.39
C THR A 240 -33.96 -11.74 -32.09
N GLN A 241 -34.26 -10.94 -33.11
CA GLN A 241 -35.20 -9.80 -32.99
C GLN A 241 -36.61 -10.13 -33.50
N THR A 242 -36.82 -11.37 -33.94
CA THR A 242 -38.13 -11.89 -34.32
C THR A 242 -38.66 -12.71 -33.16
N ALA A 243 -39.75 -12.27 -32.53
CA ALA A 243 -40.39 -13.05 -31.47
C ALA A 243 -40.76 -14.45 -32.00
N PRO A 244 -40.54 -15.53 -31.23
CA PRO A 244 -41.04 -16.85 -31.56
C PRO A 244 -42.56 -16.82 -31.81
N THR A 245 -43.07 -17.66 -32.72
CA THR A 245 -44.48 -17.65 -33.18
C THR A 245 -45.10 -19.03 -33.36
N GLY A 246 -44.32 -20.11 -33.28
CA GLY A 246 -44.83 -21.47 -33.31
C GLY A 246 -45.64 -21.78 -32.06
N THR A 247 -46.62 -22.67 -32.19
CA THR A 247 -47.40 -23.17 -31.05
C THR A 247 -46.49 -23.97 -30.13
N GLY A 248 -46.49 -23.62 -28.84
CA GLY A 248 -45.58 -24.18 -27.84
C GLY A 248 -44.27 -23.41 -27.67
N ASP A 249 -43.92 -22.51 -28.61
CA ASP A 249 -42.76 -21.65 -28.48
C ASP A 249 -42.91 -20.69 -27.31
N GLN A 250 -41.81 -20.44 -26.62
CA GLN A 250 -41.72 -19.52 -25.50
C GLN A 250 -41.18 -18.17 -25.96
N VAL A 251 -41.97 -17.12 -25.79
CA VAL A 251 -41.56 -15.74 -26.05
C VAL A 251 -40.88 -15.18 -24.80
N VAL A 252 -39.55 -15.17 -24.83
CA VAL A 252 -38.71 -14.70 -23.72
C VAL A 252 -37.89 -13.51 -24.17
N VAL A 253 -38.10 -12.36 -23.53
CA VAL A 253 -37.34 -11.13 -23.80
C VAL A 253 -36.05 -11.17 -23.00
N LEU A 254 -34.92 -10.93 -23.67
CA LEU A 254 -33.58 -11.02 -23.08
C LEU A 254 -32.96 -9.64 -22.79
N GLY A 255 -33.50 -8.58 -23.39
CA GLY A 255 -32.92 -7.25 -23.32
C GLY A 255 -33.22 -6.43 -24.57
N TRP A 256 -32.38 -5.43 -24.85
CA TRP A 256 -32.51 -4.60 -26.05
C TRP A 256 -31.14 -4.21 -26.63
N ALA A 257 -31.12 -3.91 -27.92
CA ALA A 257 -29.92 -3.43 -28.60
C ALA A 257 -29.60 -1.98 -28.20
N LEU A 258 -28.34 -1.75 -27.81
CA LEU A 258 -27.76 -0.42 -27.59
C LEU A 258 -27.07 0.11 -28.86
N SER A 259 -26.56 -0.82 -29.68
CA SER A 259 -25.98 -0.57 -31.00
C SER A 259 -26.14 -1.83 -31.87
N ALA A 260 -25.56 -1.84 -33.08
CA ALA A 260 -25.55 -3.05 -33.92
C ALA A 260 -24.78 -4.21 -33.27
N ASP A 261 -23.77 -3.88 -32.47
CA ASP A 261 -22.82 -4.85 -31.91
C ASP A 261 -23.01 -5.07 -30.42
N THR A 262 -23.85 -4.27 -29.75
CA THR A 262 -23.93 -4.22 -28.28
C THR A 262 -25.37 -4.26 -27.82
N ILE A 263 -25.61 -5.06 -26.79
CA ILE A 263 -26.92 -5.18 -26.15
C ILE A 263 -26.82 -4.80 -24.68
N MET A 264 -27.93 -4.35 -24.11
CA MET A 264 -28.18 -4.41 -22.68
C MET A 264 -28.90 -5.72 -22.40
N PHE A 265 -28.20 -6.69 -21.83
CA PHE A 265 -28.76 -7.94 -21.35
C PHE A 265 -29.45 -7.71 -20.01
N ARG A 266 -30.75 -8.03 -19.95
CA ARG A 266 -31.59 -7.93 -18.77
C ARG A 266 -32.81 -8.85 -18.97
N PRO A 267 -32.64 -10.16 -18.78
CA PRO A 267 -33.65 -11.13 -19.16
C PRO A 267 -34.91 -10.99 -18.33
N SER A 268 -36.04 -11.22 -18.98
CA SER A 268 -37.35 -11.31 -18.35
C SER A 268 -37.53 -12.67 -17.70
N LEU A 269 -38.03 -12.70 -16.47
CA LEU A 269 -38.45 -13.94 -15.79
C LEU A 269 -39.86 -14.39 -16.20
N VAL A 270 -40.57 -13.58 -16.99
CA VAL A 270 -41.89 -13.93 -17.54
C VAL A 270 -41.71 -14.74 -18.82
N LEU A 271 -42.32 -15.92 -18.83
CA LEU A 271 -42.48 -16.79 -20.00
C LEU A 271 -43.88 -16.57 -20.57
N VAL A 272 -43.97 -16.30 -21.87
CA VAL A 272 -45.24 -16.26 -22.59
C VAL A 272 -45.22 -17.36 -23.63
N GLU A 273 -46.08 -18.35 -23.47
CA GLU A 273 -46.25 -19.43 -24.44
C GLU A 273 -47.21 -18.98 -25.55
N ASN A 274 -46.86 -19.29 -26.80
CA ASN A 274 -47.75 -19.14 -27.93
C ASN A 274 -48.72 -20.33 -28.02
N ALA A 275 -50.01 -20.01 -28.08
CA ALA A 275 -51.09 -20.99 -28.16
C ALA A 275 -51.26 -21.63 -29.56
#